data_AF-A0A3C0MBE4-F1
#
_entry.id   AF-A0A3C0MBE4-F1
#
_cell.length_a   1.000
_cell.length_b   1.000
_cell.length_c   1.000
_cell.angle_alpha   90.00
_cell.angle_beta   90.00
_cell.angle_gamma   90.00
#
_symmetry.space_group_name_H-M   'P 1'
#
loop_
_entity.id
_entity.type
_entity.pdbx_description
1 polymer ?
#
loop_
_entity_poly.entity_id
_entity_poly.type
_entity_poly.pdbx_seq_one_letter_code
_entity_poly.pdbx_strand_id
1 'polypeptide(L)' 'MEFGAQTAFAGQVVRSETEGGVWDLIAGPDGARVILFAGEPLREPVVAQGPFIAESREHLQRMMDDFRLGHMGRLSPIA' A
#
# COMPACT_ATOMS: atom_id res chain seq x y z
N MET A 1 8.59 -5.72 19.11
CA MET A 1 7.17 -5.56 19.50
C MET A 1 6.51 -6.90 19.30
N GLU A 2 5.56 -7.26 20.15
CA GLU A 2 4.67 -8.40 19.93
C GLU A 2 3.29 -7.90 19.45
N PHE A 3 2.74 -8.59 18.45
CA PHE A 3 1.39 -8.40 17.90
C PHE A 3 0.69 -9.76 17.97
N GLY A 4 -0.22 -9.93 18.94
CA GLY A 4 -0.75 -11.26 19.25
C GLY A 4 0.37 -12.24 19.60
N ALA A 5 0.51 -13.33 18.83
CA ALA A 5 1.57 -14.33 19.00
C ALA A 5 2.83 -14.07 18.14
N GLN A 6 2.88 -12.97 17.38
CA GLN A 6 3.97 -12.69 16.44
C GLN A 6 4.90 -11.60 16.98
N THR A 7 6.21 -11.80 16.86
CA THR A 7 7.21 -10.75 17.14
C THR A 7 7.60 -10.03 15.86
N ALA A 8 7.63 -8.70 15.90
CA ALA A 8 8.05 -7.85 14.80
C ALA A 8 9.14 -6.84 15.21
N PHE A 9 10.03 -6.57 14.27
CA PHE A 9 11.15 -5.64 14.35
C PHE A 9 10.94 -4.44 13.40
N ALA A 10 11.78 -3.41 13.57
CA ALA A 10 11.73 -2.23 12.72
C ALA A 10 11.92 -2.60 11.23
N GLY A 11 11.07 -2.02 10.37
CA GLY A 11 11.09 -2.28 8.92
C GLY A 11 10.25 -3.48 8.47
N GLN A 12 9.59 -4.21 9.38
CA GLN A 12 8.72 -5.32 9.04
C GLN A 12 7.25 -4.89 8.94
N VAL A 13 6.51 -5.59 8.08
CA VAL A 13 5.05 -5.49 7.98
C VAL A 13 4.47 -6.78 8.54
N VAL A 14 3.55 -6.65 9.49
CA VAL A 14 2.76 -7.76 10.02
C VAL A 14 1.35 -7.63 9.46
N ARG A 15 0.80 -8.72 8.94
CA ARG A 15 -0.57 -8.78 8.41
C ARG A 15 -1.43 -9.60 9.36
N SER A 16 -2.62 -9.09 9.65
CA SER A 16 -3.64 -9.88 10.35
C SER A 16 -4.11 -11.05 9.49
N GLU A 17 -4.26 -12.23 10.10
CA GLU A 17 -4.86 -13.40 9.46
C GLU A 17 -6.40 -13.36 9.51
N THR A 18 -6.98 -12.50 10.35
CA THR A 18 -8.44 -12.34 10.51
C THR A 18 -8.93 -11.01 9.94
N GLU A 19 -10.15 -11.02 9.39
CA GLU A 19 -10.89 -9.79 9.08
C GLU A 19 -11.44 -9.18 10.37
N GLY A 20 -10.88 -8.03 10.75
CA GLY A 20 -11.22 -7.35 12.00
C GLY A 20 -10.70 -8.07 13.26
N GLY A 21 -10.88 -7.41 14.39
CA GLY A 21 -10.44 -7.91 15.69
C GLY A 21 -9.89 -6.84 16.61
N VAL A 22 -9.59 -7.24 17.84
CA VAL A 22 -8.78 -6.49 18.79
C VAL A 22 -7.44 -7.19 18.89
N TRP A 23 -6.36 -6.44 18.78
CA TRP A 23 -5.00 -6.97 18.92
C TRP A 23 -4.29 -6.23 20.03
N ASP A 24 -3.63 -6.99 20.89
CA ASP A 24 -2.70 -6.42 21.86
C ASP A 24 -1.35 -6.20 21.20
N LEU A 25 -0.82 -4.98 21.38
CA LEU A 25 0.50 -4.59 20.91
C LEU A 25 1.38 -4.31 22.13
N ILE A 26 2.40 -5.15 22.32
CA ILE A 26 3.34 -5.00 23.43
C ILE A 26 4.66 -4.51 22.87
N ALA A 27 5.05 -3.29 23.25
CA ALA A 27 6.34 -2.73 22.87
C ALA A 27 7.49 -3.44 23.62
N GLY A 28 8.66 -3.49 22.99
CA GLY A 28 9.88 -3.94 23.66
C GLY A 28 10.44 -2.87 24.60
N PRO A 29 11.59 -3.13 25.24
CA PRO A 29 12.22 -2.20 26.19
C PRO A 29 12.49 -0.80 25.63
N ASP A 30 12.82 -0.71 24.35
CA ASP A 30 13.12 0.56 23.66
C ASP A 30 11.86 1.29 23.15
N GLY A 31 10.68 0.77 23.48
CA GLY A 31 9.41 1.25 22.93
C GLY A 31 9.20 0.79 21.49
N ALA A 32 8.17 1.34 20.84
CA ALA A 32 7.89 1.08 19.44
C ALA A 32 7.15 2.24 18.78
N ARG A 33 7.38 2.42 17.47
CA ARG A 33 6.60 3.31 16.61
C ARG A 33 6.02 2.48 15.47
N VAL A 34 4.72 2.60 15.27
CA VAL A 34 3.99 1.81 14.27
C VAL A 34 3.08 2.68 13.42
N ILE A 35 2.76 2.18 12.24
CA ILE A 35 1.73 2.71 11.35
C ILE A 35 0.74 1.58 11.13
N LEU A 36 -0.55 1.85 11.33
CA LEU A 36 -1.63 0.91 11.07
C LEU A 36 -2.22 1.19 9.69
N PHE A 37 -2.21 0.18 8.82
CA PHE A 37 -2.97 0.18 7.57
C PHE A 37 -4.20 -0.71 7.75
N ALA A 38 -5.40 -0.11 7.67
CA ALA A 38 -6.67 -0.82 7.77
C ALA A 38 -7.70 -0.17 6.83
N GLY A 39 -8.58 -1.00 6.25
CA GLY A 39 -9.63 -0.53 5.34
C GLY A 39 -10.45 -1.70 4.80
N GLU A 40 -11.62 -1.39 4.24
CA GLU A 40 -12.44 -2.37 3.55
C GLU A 40 -11.78 -2.77 2.21
N PRO A 41 -11.67 -4.07 1.89
CA PRO A 41 -11.15 -4.50 0.60
C PRO A 41 -12.03 -3.98 -0.54
N LEU A 42 -11.43 -3.28 -1.51
CA LEU A 42 -12.13 -2.77 -2.69
C LEU A 42 -12.68 -3.89 -3.59
N ARG A 43 -12.08 -5.09 -3.55
CA ARG A 43 -12.44 -6.26 -4.38
C ARG A 43 -12.45 -6.00 -5.89
N GLU A 44 -11.65 -5.04 -6.34
CA GLU A 44 -11.45 -4.74 -7.76
C GLU A 44 -10.24 -5.53 -8.31
N PRO A 45 -10.26 -5.94 -9.59
CA PRO A 45 -9.07 -6.49 -10.24
C PRO A 45 -7.93 -5.46 -10.22
N VAL A 46 -6.71 -5.92 -9.96
CA VAL A 46 -5.52 -5.07 -9.95
C VAL A 46 -4.52 -5.59 -10.97
N VAL A 47 -4.26 -4.80 -12.00
CA VAL A 47 -3.19 -5.02 -12.97
C VAL A 47 -2.19 -3.87 -12.83
N ALA A 48 -0.93 -4.19 -12.51
CA ALA A 48 0.11 -3.20 -12.26
C ALA A 48 1.32 -3.40 -13.18
N GLN A 49 1.87 -2.31 -13.71
CA GLN A 49 3.12 -2.30 -14.46
C GLN A 49 3.88 -0.99 -14.19
N GLY A 50 4.97 -1.08 -13.42
CA GLY A 50 5.74 0.09 -13.03
C GLY A 50 4.88 1.09 -12.24
N PRO A 51 4.81 2.37 -12.64
CA PRO A 51 4.04 3.39 -11.92
C PRO A 51 2.55 3.40 -12.26
N PHE A 52 2.07 2.49 -13.11
CA PHE A 52 0.67 2.45 -13.55
C PHE A 52 -0.06 1.25 -12.97
N ILE A 53 -1.28 1.48 -12.49
CA ILE A 53 -2.19 0.49 -11.92
C ILE A 53 -3.57 0.72 -12.53
N ALA A 54 -4.24 -0.34 -12.99
CA ALA A 54 -5.59 -0.28 -13.54
C ALA A 54 -6.36 -1.59 -13.29
N GLU A 55 -7.65 -1.61 -13.64
CA GLU A 55 -8.53 -2.78 -13.52
C GLU A 55 -8.35 -3.82 -14.65
N SER A 56 -7.72 -3.44 -15.77
CA SER A 56 -7.52 -4.33 -16.92
C SER A 56 -6.23 -4.01 -17.69
N ARG A 57 -5.76 -4.97 -18.50
CA ARG A 57 -4.55 -4.80 -19.33
C ARG A 57 -4.77 -3.72 -20.39
N GLU A 58 -5.97 -3.65 -20.96
CA GLU A 58 -6.37 -2.69 -21.98
C GLU A 58 -6.39 -1.27 -21.41
N HIS A 59 -6.91 -1.09 -20.19
CA HIS A 59 -6.89 0.23 -19.54
C HIS A 59 -5.48 0.66 -19.16
N LEU A 60 -4.68 -0.26 -18.60
CA LEU A 60 -3.28 0.01 -18.30
C LEU A 60 -2.50 0.44 -19.56
N GLN A 61 -2.77 -0.20 -20.71
CA GLN A 61 -2.16 0.20 -21.99
C GLN A 61 -2.55 1.61 -22.41
N ARG A 62 -3.84 1.98 -22.31
CA ARG A 62 -4.29 3.36 -22.60
C ARG A 62 -3.60 4.38 -21.71
N MET A 63 -3.50 4.13 -20.40
CA MET A 63 -2.81 5.03 -19.46
C MET A 63 -1.32 5.22 -19.82
N MET A 64 -0.64 4.14 -20.23
CA MET A 64 0.75 4.23 -20.68
C MET A 64 0.89 5.02 -21.97
N ASP A 65 -0.06 4.87 -22.91
CA ASP A 65 -0.04 5.62 -24.16
C ASP A 65 -0.34 7.11 -23.92
N ASP A 66 -1.31 7.43 -23.05
CA ASP A 66 -1.57 8.80 -22.61
C ASP A 66 -0.36 9.45 -21.94
N PHE A 67 0.38 8.70 -21.12
CA PHE A 67 1.64 9.18 -20.55
C PHE A 67 2.69 9.45 -21.63
N ARG A 68 2.89 8.53 -22.57
CA ARG A 68 3.85 8.69 -23.69
C ARG A 68 3.51 9.87 -24.58
N LEU A 69 2.23 10.13 -24.80
CA LEU A 69 1.71 11.25 -25.59
C LEU A 69 1.73 12.58 -24.81
N GLY A 70 2.05 12.57 -23.51
CA GLY A 70 2.10 13.77 -22.68
C GLY A 70 0.72 14.28 -22.25
N HIS A 71 -0.31 13.43 -22.28
CA HIS A 71 -1.68 13.78 -21.88
C HIS A 71 -1.88 13.82 -20.35
N MET A 72 -0.89 13.41 -19.56
CA MET A 72 -0.93 13.42 -18.08
C MET A 72 -0.62 14.80 -17.46
N GLY A 73 -0.51 15.85 -18.28
CA GLY A 73 -0.11 17.19 -17.83
C GLY A 73 1.40 17.34 -17.65
N ARG A 74 1.84 18.54 -17.27
CA ARG A 74 3.25 18.87 -17.02
C ARG A 74 3.36 19.60 -15.69
N LEU A 75 4.30 19.17 -14.85
CA LEU A 75 4.64 19.91 -13.64
C LEU A 75 5.47 21.13 -14.04
N SER A 76 4.98 22.32 -13.70
CA SER A 76 5.79 23.53 -13.82
C SER A 76 6.75 23.60 -12.62
N PRO A 77 8.01 24.03 -12.82
CA PRO A 77 8.92 24.25 -11.71
C PRO A 77 8.31 25.22 -10.69
N ILE A 78 8.50 24.92 -9.41
CA ILE A 78 8.22 25.88 -8.34
C ILE A 78 9.36 26.91 -8.40
N ALA A 79 9.05 28.16 -8.73
CA ALA A 79 9.98 29.29 -8.73
C ALA A 79 10.21 29.84 -7.32
#